data_AF-A0A7L1QHS6-F1
#
_entry.id   AF-A0A7L1QHS6-F1
#
_cell.length_a   1.000
_cell.length_b   1.000
_cell.length_c   1.000
_cell.angle_alpha   90.00
_cell.angle_beta   90.00
_cell.angle_gamma   90.00
#
_symmetry.space_group_name_H-M   'P 1'
#
loop_
_entity.id
_entity.type
_entity.pdbx_description
1 polymer ?
#
loop_
_entity_poly.entity_id
_entity_poly.type
_entity_poly.pdbx_seq_one_letter_code
_entity_poly.pdbx_strand_id
1 'polypeptide(L)'
;VTALSPGCAEGSSPEEEYKVSCLLLVFVAVSLPLLAADPASAYSPELDGYTNNLHCLAKAIVQLSAALFTLHSKNIETHLKEFLVVRGLAL
;
A
#
# COMPACT_ATOMS: atom_id res chain seq x y z
N VAL A 1 -14.25 -5.56 -5.57
CA VAL A 1 -13.30 -5.15 -6.63
C VAL A 1 -13.92 -4.09 -7.56
N THR A 2 -15.24 -4.10 -7.78
CA THR A 2 -15.98 -3.16 -8.64
C THR A 2 -15.71 -1.67 -8.38
N ALA A 3 -15.48 -1.25 -7.13
CA ALA A 3 -15.18 0.14 -6.78
C ALA A 3 -13.78 0.63 -7.21
N LEU A 4 -12.84 -0.29 -7.41
CA LEU A 4 -11.46 -0.02 -7.87
C LEU A 4 -11.26 -0.43 -9.34
N SER A 5 -12.30 -0.97 -9.97
CA SER A 5 -12.27 -1.21 -11.40
C SER A 5 -12.02 0.13 -12.09
N PRO A 6 -11.21 0.19 -13.16
CA PRO A 6 -10.97 1.44 -13.86
C PRO A 6 -12.33 1.84 -14.45
N GLY A 7 -13.00 2.79 -13.81
CA GLY A 7 -14.04 3.54 -14.47
C GLY A 7 -13.29 4.42 -15.44
N CYS A 8 -13.06 3.91 -16.67
CA CYS A 8 -12.48 4.64 -17.81
C CYS A 8 -11.72 5.90 -17.39
N ALA A 9 -10.49 5.76 -16.88
CA ALA A 9 -9.58 6.88 -16.96
C ALA A 9 -9.32 7.05 -18.46
N GLU A 10 -10.10 7.92 -19.10
CA GLU A 10 -10.09 8.10 -20.56
C GLU A 10 -8.66 8.39 -21.03
N GLY A 11 -7.98 7.38 -21.56
CA GLY A 11 -6.66 7.50 -22.17
C GLY A 11 -5.51 6.69 -21.54
N SER A 12 -5.66 6.05 -20.37
CA SER A 12 -4.58 5.21 -19.80
C SER A 12 -4.58 3.79 -20.36
N SER A 13 -3.40 3.28 -20.71
CA SER A 13 -3.22 1.88 -21.07
C SER A 13 -3.22 0.98 -19.84
N PRO A 14 -3.64 -0.30 -19.95
CA PRO A 14 -3.59 -1.25 -18.83
C PRO A 14 -2.18 -1.41 -18.23
N GLU A 15 -1.13 -1.24 -19.04
CA GLU A 15 0.25 -1.31 -18.58
C GLU A 15 0.62 -0.11 -17.70
N GLU A 16 0.14 1.09 -18.03
CA GLU A 16 0.35 2.30 -17.22
C GLU A 16 -0.38 2.20 -15.88
N GLU A 17 -1.63 1.72 -15.87
CA GLU A 17 -2.40 1.51 -14.63
C GLU A 17 -1.72 0.48 -13.70
N TYR A 18 -1.15 -0.57 -14.28
CA TYR A 18 -0.33 -1.53 -13.55
C TYR A 18 0.93 -0.88 -12.97
N LYS A 19 1.66 -0.08 -13.75
CA LYS A 19 2.85 0.65 -13.28
C LYS A 19 2.51 1.60 -12.14
N VAL A 20 1.41 2.34 -12.25
CA VAL A 20 0.92 3.21 -11.17
C VAL A 20 0.62 2.40 -9.90
N SER A 21 0.03 1.21 -10.03
CA SER A 21 -0.24 0.32 -8.90
C SER A 21 1.06 -0.15 -8.22
N CYS A 22 2.10 -0.49 -8.99
CA CYS A 22 3.43 -0.80 -8.45
C CYS A 22 4.06 0.40 -7.75
N LEU A 23 4.03 1.58 -8.38
CA LEU A 23 4.59 2.81 -7.82
C LEU A 23 3.89 3.24 -6.53
N LEU A 24 2.58 3.00 -6.40
CA LEU A 24 1.84 3.23 -5.16
C LEU A 24 2.42 2.40 -4.00
N LEU A 25 2.70 1.11 -4.22
CA LEU A 25 3.32 0.26 -3.19
C LEU A 25 4.72 0.75 -2.81
N VAL A 26 5.54 1.12 -3.80
CA VAL A 26 6.88 1.68 -3.56
C VAL A 26 6.78 2.97 -2.76
N PHE A 27 5.89 3.88 -3.15
CA PHE A 27 5.67 5.16 -2.47
C PHE A 27 5.26 4.97 -1.01
N VAL A 28 4.31 4.06 -0.74
CA VAL A 28 3.92 3.73 0.63
C VAL A 28 5.11 3.14 1.40
N ALA A 29 5.86 2.21 0.82
CA ALA A 29 6.99 1.57 1.47
C ALA A 29 8.07 2.57 1.92
N VAL A 30 8.44 3.51 1.05
CA VAL A 30 9.46 4.54 1.36
C VAL A 30 8.95 5.66 2.26
N SER A 31 7.63 5.82 2.39
CA SER A 31 7.01 6.84 3.25
C SER A 31 6.79 6.38 4.70
N LEU A 32 6.82 5.06 4.95
CA LEU A 32 6.62 4.50 6.30
C LEU A 32 7.60 5.02 7.36
N PRO A 33 8.92 5.21 7.08
CA PRO A 33 9.85 5.79 8.05
C PRO A 33 9.47 7.21 8.48
N LEU A 34 9.00 8.03 7.52
CA LEU A 34 8.53 9.39 7.81
C LEU A 34 7.32 9.36 8.76
N LEU A 35 6.37 8.45 8.50
CA LEU A 35 5.20 8.27 9.37
C LEU A 35 5.59 7.75 10.75
N ALA A 36 6.57 6.83 10.83
CA ALA A 36 7.05 6.31 12.10
C ALA A 36 7.77 7.36 12.97
N ALA A 37 8.35 8.39 12.36
CA ALA A 37 9.01 9.50 13.05
C ALA A 37 8.02 10.54 13.63
N ASP A 38 6.74 10.48 13.25
CA ASP A 38 5.71 11.39 13.78
C ASP A 38 5.48 11.12 15.28
N PRO A 39 5.50 12.15 16.16
CA PRO A 39 5.19 11.99 17.58
C PRO A 39 3.83 11.35 17.87
N ALA A 40 2.84 11.49 16.97
CA ALA A 40 1.53 10.86 17.09
C ALA A 40 1.56 9.35 16.74
N SER A 41 2.65 8.85 16.16
CA SER A 41 2.89 7.43 15.86
C SER A 41 3.48 6.64 17.04
N ALA A 42 3.22 7.10 18.27
CA ALA A 42 3.49 6.31 19.47
C ALA A 42 2.40 5.25 19.67
N TYR A 43 2.81 3.99 19.87
CA TYR A 43 1.89 2.92 20.21
C TYR A 43 1.34 3.12 21.64
N SER A 44 0.03 3.05 21.78
CA SER A 44 -0.71 3.10 23.04
C SER A 44 -1.20 1.69 23.40
N PRO A 45 -0.70 1.09 24.49
CA PRO A 45 -1.19 -0.21 24.97
C PRO A 45 -2.67 -0.22 25.33
N GLU A 46 -3.21 0.91 25.79
CA GLU A 46 -4.63 1.06 26.16
C GLU A 46 -5.55 0.96 24.93
N LEU A 47 -5.07 1.42 23.78
CA LEU A 47 -5.79 1.36 22.50
C LEU A 47 -5.46 0.10 21.69
N ASP A 48 -4.48 -0.70 22.13
CA ASP A 48 -3.84 -1.76 21.33
C ASP A 48 -3.48 -1.26 19.91
N GLY A 49 -2.94 -0.04 19.81
CA GLY A 49 -2.81 0.63 18.52
C GLY A 49 -2.10 1.97 18.59
N TYR A 50 -2.27 2.77 17.53
CA TYR A 50 -1.65 4.09 17.38
C TYR A 50 -2.73 5.15 17.32
N THR A 51 -2.53 6.28 17.99
CA THR A 51 -3.52 7.37 18.07
C THR A 51 -3.87 7.96 16.70
N ASN A 52 -2.93 7.93 15.76
CA ASN A 52 -3.09 8.37 14.38
C ASN A 52 -3.52 7.25 13.41
N ASN A 53 -3.95 6.10 13.92
CA ASN A 53 -4.42 4.94 13.14
C ASN A 53 -3.36 4.31 12.21
N LEU A 54 -2.07 4.49 12.48
CA LEU A 54 -0.99 3.91 11.67
C LEU A 54 -1.13 2.38 11.47
N HIS A 55 -1.63 1.67 12.49
CA HIS A 55 -1.93 0.23 12.43
C HIS A 55 -2.93 -0.15 11.32
N CYS A 56 -3.84 0.75 10.93
CA CYS A 56 -4.77 0.50 9.84
C CYS A 56 -4.08 0.38 8.48
N LEU A 57 -2.88 0.95 8.31
CA LEU A 57 -2.12 0.85 7.06
C LEU A 57 -1.80 -0.59 6.70
N ALA A 58 -1.53 -1.45 7.68
CA ALA A 58 -1.27 -2.88 7.42
C ALA A 58 -2.44 -3.53 6.66
N LYS A 59 -3.67 -3.26 7.12
CA LYS A 59 -4.89 -3.75 6.47
C LYS A 59 -5.10 -3.09 5.11
N ALA A 60 -4.91 -1.78 5.02
CA ALA A 60 -5.08 -1.04 3.76
C ALA A 60 -4.12 -1.52 2.67
N ILE A 61 -2.83 -1.71 2.99
CA ILE A 61 -1.81 -2.19 2.06
C ILE A 61 -2.19 -3.56 1.51
N VAL A 62 -2.56 -4.51 2.37
CA VAL A 62 -2.92 -5.87 1.95
C VAL A 62 -4.18 -5.85 1.06
N GLN A 63 -5.22 -5.13 1.47
CA GLN A 63 -6.49 -5.10 0.73
C GLN A 63 -6.37 -4.37 -0.61
N LEU A 64 -5.64 -3.24 -0.65
CA LEU A 64 -5.40 -2.50 -1.89
C LEU A 64 -4.52 -3.30 -2.84
N SER A 65 -3.45 -3.93 -2.35
CA SER A 65 -2.60 -4.80 -3.18
C SER A 65 -3.39 -5.96 -3.75
N ALA A 66 -4.20 -6.63 -2.93
CA ALA A 66 -5.05 -7.72 -3.38
C ALA A 66 -6.03 -7.26 -4.48
N ALA A 67 -6.69 -6.11 -4.29
CA ALA A 67 -7.64 -5.59 -5.26
C ALA A 67 -6.98 -5.15 -6.58
N LEU A 68 -5.90 -4.36 -6.50
CA LEU A 68 -5.19 -3.81 -7.67
C LEU A 68 -4.54 -4.92 -8.48
N PHE A 69 -3.81 -5.84 -7.85
CA PHE A 69 -3.12 -6.91 -8.59
C PHE A 69 -4.07 -8.01 -9.06
N THR A 70 -5.23 -8.21 -8.42
CA THR A 70 -6.31 -9.03 -8.99
C THR A 70 -6.82 -8.42 -10.29
N LEU A 71 -7.06 -7.10 -10.31
CA LEU A 71 -7.54 -6.39 -11.49
C LEU A 71 -6.54 -6.50 -12.65
N HIS A 72 -5.25 -6.37 -12.36
CA HIS A 72 -4.17 -6.49 -13.34
C HIS A 72 -3.79 -7.92 -13.71
N SER A 73 -4.47 -8.93 -13.14
CA SER A 73 -4.14 -10.35 -13.29
C SER A 73 -2.68 -10.69 -12.97
N LYS A 74 -2.17 -10.13 -11.86
CA LYS A 74 -0.80 -10.32 -11.37
C LYS A 74 -0.76 -11.09 -10.04
N ASN A 75 0.40 -11.63 -9.71
CA ASN A 75 0.60 -12.37 -8.47
C ASN A 75 0.77 -11.40 -7.27
N ILE A 76 -0.20 -11.40 -6.36
CA ILE A 76 -0.22 -10.51 -5.20
C ILE A 76 0.94 -10.80 -4.22
N GLU A 77 1.30 -12.07 -4.04
CA GLU A 77 2.33 -12.49 -3.09
C GLU A 77 3.72 -11.95 -3.48
N THR A 78 4.05 -12.00 -4.77
CA THR A 78 5.31 -11.43 -5.30
C THR A 78 5.41 -9.94 -4.98
N HIS A 79 4.38 -9.17 -5.29
CA HIS A 79 4.37 -7.72 -5.08
C HIS A 79 4.39 -7.33 -3.60
N LEU A 80 3.72 -8.10 -2.73
CA LEU A 80 3.79 -7.91 -1.29
C LEU A 80 5.18 -8.26 -0.72
N LYS A 81 5.85 -9.30 -1.25
CA LYS A 81 7.24 -9.61 -0.87
C LYS A 81 8.19 -8.48 -1.26
N GLU A 82 8.06 -7.95 -2.47
CA GLU A 82 8.84 -6.80 -2.92
C GLU A 82 8.59 -5.58 -2.04
N PHE A 83 7.33 -5.29 -1.69
CA PHE A 83 6.98 -4.22 -0.75
C PHE A 83 7.70 -4.36 0.60
N LEU A 84 7.72 -5.57 1.18
CA LEU A 84 8.39 -5.80 2.46
C LEU A 84 9.90 -5.59 2.38
N VAL A 85 10.53 -5.94 1.25
CA VAL A 85 11.95 -5.69 0.99
C VAL A 85 12.22 -4.19 0.88
N VAL A 86 11.47 -3.47 0.02
CA VAL A 86 11.65 -2.03 -0.18
C VAL A 86 11.45 -1.26 1.11
N ARG A 87 10.40 -1.59 1.87
CA ARG A 87 10.16 -0.99 3.20
C ARG A 87 11.34 -1.27 4.14
N GLY A 88 11.83 -2.51 4.17
CA GLY A 88 12.96 -2.88 5.02
C GLY A 88 14.25 -2.11 4.68
N LEU A 89 14.44 -1.74 3.42
CA LEU A 89 15.56 -0.89 2.97
C LEU A 89 15.35 0.60 3.28
N ALA A 90 14.11 1.03 3.55
CA ALA A 90 13.78 2.42 3.85
C ALA A 90 13.88 2.77 5.34
N LEU A 91 13.88 1.77 6.23
CA LEU A 91 14.14 1.91 7.67
C LEU A 91 15.64 2.05 7.96
#